data_AF-A0A853JTI5-F1
#
_entry.id   AF-A0A853JTI5-F1
#
_cell.length_a   1.000
_cell.length_b   1.000
_cell.length_c   1.000
_cell.angle_alpha   90.00
_cell.angle_beta   90.00
_cell.angle_gamma   90.00
#
_symmetry.space_group_name_H-M   'P 1'
#
loop_
_entity.id
_entity.type
_entity.pdbx_description
1 polymer ?
#
loop_
_entity_poly.entity_id
_entity_poly.type
_entity_poly.pdbx_seq_one_letter_code
_entity_poly.pdbx_strand_id
1 'polypeptide(L)' 'MKEREFCECKNSSSCYSEMDDFGFWCVCCECGKEIEDTYEYFKQVEDDFM' A
#
# COMPACT_ATOMS: atom_id res chain seq x y z
N MET A 1 -16.09 4.71 -14.18
CA MET A 1 -15.27 4.46 -12.97
C MET A 1 -14.01 3.81 -13.46
N LYS A 2 -12.82 4.37 -13.21
CA LYS A 2 -11.56 3.68 -13.54
C LYS A 2 -11.44 2.55 -12.53
N GLU A 3 -11.64 1.32 -12.96
CA GLU A 3 -11.33 0.14 -12.17
C GLU A 3 -9.84 0.25 -11.82
N ARG A 4 -9.51 0.45 -10.55
CA ARG A 4 -8.10 0.37 -10.12
C ARG A 4 -7.69 -1.07 -10.35
N GLU A 5 -6.77 -1.29 -11.28
CA GLU A 5 -6.27 -2.62 -11.58
C GLU A 5 -5.33 -3.03 -10.45
N PHE A 6 -5.83 -3.80 -9.48
CA PHE A 6 -5.02 -4.35 -8.40
C PHE A 6 -4.14 -5.51 -8.88
N CYS A 7 -3.16 -5.87 -8.06
CA CYS A 7 -2.31 -7.02 -8.28
C CYS A 7 -3.09 -8.35 -8.13
N GLU A 8 -3.07 -9.18 -9.17
CA GLU A 8 -3.64 -10.55 -9.17
C GLU A 8 -2.56 -11.66 -9.13
N CYS A 9 -1.31 -11.30 -8.79
CA CYS A 9 -0.20 -12.25 -8.72
C CYS A 9 -0.45 -13.29 -7.62
N LYS A 10 -0.55 -14.57 -7.98
CA LYS A 10 -0.76 -15.68 -7.02
C LYS A 10 0.45 -16.00 -6.14
N ASN A 11 1.63 -15.49 -6.47
CA ASN A 11 2.89 -15.86 -5.83
C ASN A 11 3.87 -14.68 -5.74
N SER A 12 3.36 -13.49 -5.43
CA SER A 12 4.16 -12.29 -5.23
C SER A 12 5.08 -12.49 -4.02
N SER A 13 6.30 -12.95 -4.28
CA SER A 13 7.28 -13.24 -3.23
C SER A 13 7.86 -11.95 -2.63
N SER A 14 7.66 -10.81 -3.30
CA SER A 14 8.19 -9.52 -2.90
C SER A 14 7.25 -8.39 -3.32
N CYS A 15 7.08 -7.42 -2.41
CA CYS A 15 6.40 -6.16 -2.63
C CYS A 15 7.22 -5.03 -1.98
N TYR A 16 7.01 -3.81 -2.42
CA TYR A 16 7.56 -2.61 -1.81
C TYR A 16 6.44 -1.67 -1.38
N SER A 17 6.69 -0.86 -0.35
CA SER A 17 5.74 0.15 0.09
C SER A 17 5.90 1.43 -0.73
N GLU A 18 4.82 1.88 -1.34
CA GLU A 18 4.72 3.16 -2.03
C GLU A 18 3.93 4.12 -1.13
N MET A 19 4.55 5.25 -0.78
CA MET A 19 4.03 6.21 0.19
C MET A 19 3.33 7.38 -0.51
N ASP A 20 2.20 7.79 0.04
CA ASP A 20 1.42 8.98 -0.36
C ASP A 20 1.33 9.98 0.80
N ASP A 21 0.60 11.09 0.62
CA ASP A 21 0.40 12.13 1.64
C ASP A 21 -0.23 11.62 2.96
N PHE A 22 -0.93 10.49 2.95
CA PHE A 22 -1.71 10.01 4.09
C PHE A 22 -1.31 8.61 4.60
N GLY A 23 -0.47 7.87 3.87
CA GLY A 23 -0.20 6.47 4.16
C GLY A 23 0.69 5.81 3.13
N PHE A 24 0.59 4.49 3.01
CA PHE A 24 1.31 3.72 2.01
C PHE A 24 0.52 2.51 1.52
N TRP A 25 0.69 2.16 0.24
CA TRP A 25 0.21 0.93 -0.37
C TRP A 25 1.36 -0.06 -0.54
N CYS A 26 1.09 -1.36 -0.46
CA CYS A 26 2.04 -2.35 -0.96
C CYS A 26 1.87 -2.47 -2.47
N VAL A 27 2.95 -2.29 -3.22
CA VAL A 27 3.00 -2.46 -4.67
C VAL A 27 3.77 -3.72 -4.99
N CYS A 28 3.24 -4.54 -5.88
CA CYS A 28 3.89 -5.79 -6.27
C CYS A 28 5.14 -5.52 -7.10
N CYS A 29 6.28 -6.11 -6.72
CA CYS A 29 7.53 -5.97 -7.47
C CYS A 29 7.46 -6.61 -8.88
N GLU A 30 6.55 -7.55 -9.11
CA GLU A 30 6.44 -8.26 -10.39
C GLU A 30 5.57 -7.54 -11.41
N CYS A 31 4.37 -7.09 -11.02
CA CYS A 31 3.43 -6.45 -11.94
C CYS A 31 3.39 -4.92 -11.80
N GLY A 32 4.00 -4.35 -10.76
CA GLY A 32 3.98 -2.91 -10.50
C GLY A 32 2.61 -2.35 -10.15
N LYS A 33 1.65 -3.21 -9.81
CA LYS A 33 0.29 -2.82 -9.41
C LYS A 33 0.15 -2.80 -7.88
N GLU A 34 -0.69 -1.90 -7.38
CA GLU A 34 -1.10 -1.82 -5.98
C GLU A 34 -1.76 -3.15 -5.57
N ILE A 35 -1.42 -3.66 -4.39
CA ILE A 35 -2.05 -4.86 -3.84
C ILE A 35 -3.33 -4.43 -3.12
N GLU A 36 -4.44 -5.06 -3.49
CA GLU A 36 -5.74 -4.79 -2.89
C GLU A 36 -5.69 -4.98 -1.36
N ASP A 37 -6.37 -4.11 -0.62
CA ASP A 37 -6.49 -4.17 0.85
C ASP A 37 -5.18 -4.00 1.66
N THR A 38 -4.10 -3.49 1.05
CA THR A 38 -2.81 -3.28 1.74
C THR A 38 -2.54 -1.84 2.19
N TYR A 39 -3.52 -0.95 2.07
CA TYR A 39 -3.31 0.45 2.44
C TYR A 39 -3.27 0.65 3.94
N GLU A 40 -2.15 1.18 4.42
CA GLU A 40 -2.00 1.60 5.81
C GLU A 40 -1.84 3.12 5.88
N TYR A 41 -2.70 3.76 6.67
CA TYR A 41 -2.54 5.18 6.99
C TYR A 41 -1.35 5.38 7.92
N PHE A 42 -0.59 6.46 7.72
CA PHE A 42 0.41 6.85 8.69
C PHE A 42 -0.29 7.10 10.03
N LYS A 43 0.08 6.34 11.06
CA LYS A 43 -0.39 6.62 12.40
C LYS A 43 0.10 8.00 12.77
N GLN A 44 -0.84 8.92 12.94
CA GLN A 44 -0.57 10.13 13.68
C GLN A 44 -0.24 9.65 15.09
N VAL A 45 1.03 9.77 15.48
CA VAL A 45 1.39 9.67 16.89
C VAL A 45 0.68 10.85 17.55
N GLU A 46 -0.46 10.57 18.16
CA GLU A 46 -1.02 11.48 19.16
C GLU A 46 0.07 11.57 20.22
N ASP A 47 0.75 12.71 20.23
CA ASP A 47 1.78 13.08 21.18
C ASP A 47 1.13 13.10 22.57
N ASP A 48 1.01 11.92 23.20
CA ASP A 48 0.62 11.72 24.59
C ASP A 48 1.78 12.15 25.51
N PHE A 49 2.25 13.39 25.30
CA PHE A 49 3.31 14.00 26.08
C PHE A 49 3.05 15.49 26.29
N MET A 50 1.96 15.85 26.98
CA MET A 50 1.99 16.92 27.99
C MET A 50 0.78 16.94 28.92
#